data_AF-A0A4Y6KX18-F1
#
_entry.id   AF-A0A4Y6KX18-F1
#
_cell.length_a   1.000
_cell.length_b   1.000
_cell.length_c   1.000
_cell.angle_alpha   90.00
_cell.angle_beta   90.00
_cell.angle_gamma   90.00
#
_symmetry.space_group_name_H-M   'P 1'
#
loop_
_entity.id
_entity.type
_entity.pdbx_description
1 polymer ?
#
loop_
_entity_poly.entity_id
_entity_poly.type
_entity_poly.pdbx_seq_one_letter_code
_entity_poly.pdbx_strand_id
1 'polypeptide(L)'
;MADKPSSPQEGFLQRIERRTRFLKTLQSCGLGVFLPPDERTRKQAIDQIVRSTARQSELPHLDAATLAKAADLIRGHLEAMQPLLPHDVQYRNRIKRDW
;
A
#
# COMPACT_ATOMS: atom_id res chain seq x y z
N MET A 1 -5.80 -25.46 5.74
CA MET A 1 -4.36 -25.39 6.06
C MET A 1 -3.77 -24.37 5.10
N ALA A 2 -3.33 -23.20 5.56
CA ALA A 2 -2.62 -22.28 4.68
C ALA A 2 -1.22 -22.86 4.46
N ASP A 3 -0.84 -23.10 3.20
CA ASP A 3 0.49 -23.62 2.85
C ASP A 3 1.55 -22.76 3.52
N LYS A 4 2.48 -23.43 4.21
CA LYS A 4 3.64 -22.77 4.82
C LYS A 4 4.41 -22.12 3.66
N PRO A 5 4.67 -20.80 3.71
CA PRO A 5 5.31 -20.11 2.60
C PRO A 5 6.66 -20.76 2.31
N SER A 6 6.90 -21.05 1.03
CA SER A 6 8.11 -21.75 0.57
C SER A 6 9.34 -20.86 0.67
N SER A 7 9.16 -19.54 0.69
CA SER A 7 10.22 -18.54 0.84
C SER A 7 9.81 -17.33 1.68
N PRO A 8 10.77 -16.58 2.28
CA PRO A 8 10.51 -15.30 2.95
C PRO A 8 9.76 -14.29 2.06
N GLN A 9 10.07 -14.25 0.76
CA GLN A 9 9.46 -13.37 -0.23
C GLN A 9 8.00 -13.74 -0.45
N GLU A 10 7.69 -15.03 -0.58
CA GLU A 10 6.32 -15.51 -0.73
C GLU A 10 5.50 -15.22 0.52
N GLY A 11 6.04 -15.49 1.71
CA GLY A 11 5.39 -15.17 2.98
C GLY A 11 5.10 -13.67 3.14
N PHE A 12 6.02 -12.83 2.66
CA PHE A 12 5.84 -11.39 2.59
C PHE A 12 4.74 -10.96 1.63
N LEU A 13 4.75 -11.46 0.39
CA LEU A 13 3.72 -11.15 -0.58
C LEU A 13 2.32 -11.61 -0.13
N GLN A 14 2.21 -12.76 0.52
CA GLN A 14 0.94 -13.22 1.12
C GLN A 14 0.42 -12.24 2.18
N ARG A 15 1.30 -11.63 3.00
CA ARG A 15 0.87 -10.62 3.97
C ARG A 15 0.49 -9.30 3.31
N ILE A 16 1.22 -8.89 2.27
CA ILE A 16 0.84 -7.74 1.44
C ILE A 16 -0.55 -7.97 0.85
N GLU A 17 -0.82 -9.15 0.30
CA GLU A 17 -2.13 -9.51 -0.25
C GLU A 17 -3.24 -9.48 0.81
N ARG A 18 -3.00 -10.00 2.02
CA ARG A 18 -3.98 -9.87 3.11
C ARG A 18 -4.26 -8.41 3.46
N ARG A 19 -3.24 -7.55 3.40
CA ARG A 19 -3.37 -6.12 3.67
C ARG A 19 -4.12 -5.39 2.55
N THR A 20 -3.90 -5.75 1.29
CA THR A 20 -4.68 -5.19 0.17
C THR A 20 -6.13 -5.64 0.21
N ARG A 21 -6.42 -6.88 0.63
CA ARG A 21 -7.79 -7.34 0.89
C ARG A 21 -8.47 -6.49 1.97
N PHE A 22 -7.77 -6.16 3.05
CA PHE A 22 -8.29 -5.26 4.08
C PHE A 22 -8.58 -3.85 3.51
N LEU A 23 -7.69 -3.29 2.70
CA LEU A 23 -7.94 -2.00 2.02
C LEU A 23 -9.17 -2.06 1.10
N LYS A 24 -9.34 -3.17 0.38
CA LYS A 24 -10.54 -3.39 -0.45
C LYS A 24 -11.82 -3.44 0.39
N THR A 25 -11.78 -4.07 1.57
CA THR A 25 -12.92 -4.05 2.51
C THR A 25 -13.23 -2.63 2.97
N LEU A 26 -12.23 -1.85 3.38
CA LEU A 26 -12.43 -0.45 3.75
C LEU A 26 -13.07 0.35 2.62
N GLN A 27 -12.55 0.19 1.40
CA GLN A 27 -13.09 0.83 0.20
C GLN A 27 -14.57 0.47 -0.02
N SER A 28 -14.94 -0.81 0.13
CA SER A 28 -16.33 -1.27 -0.01
C SER A 28 -17.28 -0.71 1.05
N CYS A 29 -16.74 -0.34 2.23
CA CYS A 29 -17.48 0.35 3.28
C CYS A 29 -17.51 1.87 3.10
N GLY A 30 -17.03 2.40 1.96
CA GLY A 30 -16.95 3.85 1.71
C GLY A 30 -15.85 4.56 2.49
N LEU A 31 -14.88 3.83 3.05
CA LEU A 31 -13.76 4.41 3.79
C LEU A 31 -12.54 4.55 2.89
N GLY A 32 -11.99 5.77 2.85
CA GLY A 32 -10.76 6.09 2.15
C GLY A 32 -9.58 6.28 3.10
N VAL A 33 -8.38 5.83 2.71
CA VAL A 33 -7.14 6.15 3.43
C VAL A 33 -6.49 7.35 2.74
N PHE A 34 -6.15 8.37 3.53
CA PHE A 34 -5.46 9.54 3.01
C PHE A 34 -4.09 9.18 2.42
N LEU A 35 -3.83 9.64 1.21
CA LEU A 35 -2.48 9.69 0.64
C LEU A 35 -1.99 11.14 0.56
N PRO A 36 -0.71 11.39 0.90
CA PRO A 36 -0.09 12.68 0.66
C PRO A 36 -0.16 13.08 -0.82
N PRO A 37 -0.40 14.37 -1.12
CA PRO A 37 -0.48 14.85 -2.49
C PRO A 37 0.88 14.97 -3.15
N ASP A 38 1.92 15.27 -2.38
CA ASP A 38 3.29 15.31 -2.85
C ASP A 38 3.81 13.90 -3.18
N GLU A 39 4.35 13.70 -4.38
CA GLU A 39 4.72 12.39 -4.90
C GLU A 39 5.88 11.75 -4.11
N ARG A 40 6.85 12.56 -3.67
CA ARG A 40 7.97 12.06 -2.84
C ARG A 40 7.48 11.58 -1.49
N THR A 41 6.64 12.38 -0.84
CA THR A 41 6.02 12.04 0.46
C THR A 41 5.09 10.84 0.33
N ARG A 42 4.34 10.75 -0.77
CA ARG A 42 3.48 9.61 -1.09
C ARG A 42 4.28 8.32 -1.21
N LYS A 43 5.36 8.34 -2.01
CA LYS A 43 6.25 7.19 -2.17
C LYS A 43 6.83 6.74 -0.83
N GLN A 44 7.34 7.68 -0.02
CA GLN A 44 7.87 7.38 1.31
C GLN A 44 6.82 6.77 2.24
N ALA A 45 5.59 7.29 2.24
CA ALA A 45 4.50 6.75 3.04
C ALA A 45 4.15 5.31 2.61
N ILE A 46 4.10 5.04 1.31
CA ILE A 46 3.85 3.69 0.77
C ILE A 46 5.00 2.76 1.14
N ASP A 47 6.25 3.17 0.94
CA ASP A 47 7.43 2.38 1.29
C ASP A 47 7.45 2.04 2.79
N GLN A 48 7.00 2.95 3.65
CA GLN A 48 6.87 2.70 5.09
C GLN A 48 5.80 1.66 5.42
N ILE A 49 4.65 1.68 4.71
CA ILE A 49 3.60 0.65 4.87
C ILE A 49 4.13 -0.72 4.42
N VAL A 50 4.84 -0.76 3.29
CA VAL A 50 5.46 -1.99 2.75
C VAL A 50 6.46 -2.56 3.76
N ARG A 51 7.39 -1.74 4.26
CA ARG A 51 8.42 -2.16 5.22
C ARG A 51 7.83 -2.61 6.56
N SER A 52 6.81 -1.93 7.06
CA SER A 52 6.13 -2.31 8.31
C SER A 52 5.28 -3.58 8.19
N THR A 53 5.00 -4.05 6.97
CA THR A 53 4.29 -5.33 6.72
C THR A 53 5.24 -6.53 6.68
N ALA A 54 6.53 -6.31 6.45
CA ALA A 54 7.56 -7.34 6.53
C ALA A 54 7.88 -7.67 8.00
N ARG A 55 8.16 -8.94 8.29
CA ARG A 55 8.75 -9.29 9.59
C ARG A 55 10.23 -8.89 9.57
N GLN A 56 10.76 -8.52 10.74
CA GLN A 56 12.16 -8.15 10.87
C GLN A 56 13.12 -9.21 10.34
N SER A 57 12.80 -10.50 10.54
CA SER A 57 13.62 -11.62 10.06
C SER A 57 13.61 -11.78 8.54
N GLU A 58 12.63 -11.23 7.82
CA GLU A 58 12.52 -11.39 6.37
C GLU A 58 13.11 -10.20 5.62
N LEU A 59 13.14 -9.01 6.23
CA LEU A 59 13.66 -7.77 5.61
C LEU A 59 15.02 -7.93 4.92
N PRO A 60 16.03 -8.62 5.50
CA PRO A 60 17.33 -8.82 4.84
C PRO A 60 17.26 -9.70 3.58
N HIS A 61 16.18 -10.47 3.41
CA HIS A 61 15.99 -11.42 2.32
C HIS A 61 15.04 -10.89 1.23
N LEU A 62 14.44 -9.72 1.42
CA LEU A 62 13.59 -9.09 0.42
C LEU A 62 14.44 -8.33 -0.60
N ASP A 63 14.33 -8.70 -1.87
CA ASP A 63 14.96 -7.97 -2.95
C ASP A 63 14.18 -6.69 -3.29
N ALA A 64 14.85 -5.77 -4.00
CA ALA A 64 14.25 -4.51 -4.42
C ALA A 64 13.02 -4.73 -5.32
N ALA A 65 13.01 -5.79 -6.13
CA ALA A 65 11.90 -6.12 -7.02
C ALA A 65 10.64 -6.52 -6.24
N THR A 66 10.77 -7.32 -5.19
CA THR A 66 9.64 -7.72 -4.32
C THR A 66 9.09 -6.52 -3.57
N LEU A 67 9.95 -5.65 -3.05
CA LEU A 67 9.54 -4.42 -2.37
C LEU A 67 8.80 -3.46 -3.33
N ALA A 68 9.30 -3.30 -4.57
CA ALA A 68 8.64 -2.49 -5.59
C ALA A 68 7.26 -3.06 -5.96
N LYS A 69 7.17 -4.37 -6.18
CA LYS A 69 5.89 -5.05 -6.46
C LYS A 69 4.88 -4.84 -5.31
N ALA A 70 5.33 -4.96 -4.06
CA ALA A 70 4.49 -4.72 -2.90
C ALA A 70 4.03 -3.25 -2.80
N ALA A 71 4.92 -2.31 -3.10
CA ALA A 71 4.61 -0.88 -3.15
C ALA A 71 3.57 -0.57 -4.23
N ASP A 72 3.71 -1.13 -5.43
CA ASP A 72 2.76 -0.93 -6.53
C ASP A 72 1.36 -1.47 -6.20
N LEU A 73 1.28 -2.66 -5.58
CA LEU A 73 0.01 -3.25 -5.13
C LEU A 73 -0.68 -2.34 -4.10
N ILE A 74 0.06 -1.89 -3.08
CA ILE A 74 -0.50 -1.00 -2.05
C ILE A 74 -0.88 0.34 -2.67
N ARG A 75 -0.04 0.92 -3.53
CA ARG A 75 -0.31 2.18 -4.23
C ARG A 75 -1.62 2.12 -4.97
N GLY A 76 -1.84 1.10 -5.80
CA GLY A 76 -3.06 0.98 -6.60
C GLY A 76 -4.33 0.98 -5.76
N HIS A 77 -4.34 0.26 -4.63
CA HIS A 77 -5.48 0.25 -3.72
C HIS A 77 -5.69 1.60 -3.03
N LEU A 78 -4.61 2.22 -2.53
CA LEU A 78 -4.72 3.53 -1.86
C LEU A 78 -5.15 4.63 -2.85
N GLU A 79 -4.67 4.60 -4.09
CA GLU A 79 -5.09 5.55 -5.13
C GLU A 79 -6.57 5.39 -5.48
N ALA A 80 -7.07 4.14 -5.60
CA ALA A 80 -8.48 3.86 -5.83
C ALA A 80 -9.40 4.31 -4.68
N MET A 81 -8.85 4.53 -3.48
CA MET A 81 -9.57 5.03 -2.31
C MET A 81 -9.65 6.57 -2.25
N GLN A 82 -8.83 7.30 -3.01
CA GLN A 82 -8.80 8.78 -2.93
C GLN A 82 -10.15 9.46 -3.27
N PRO A 83 -10.94 8.97 -4.23
CA PRO A 83 -12.28 9.53 -4.51
C PRO A 83 -13.30 9.33 -3.38
N LEU A 84 -13.01 8.48 -2.38
CA LEU A 84 -13.88 8.27 -1.22
C LEU A 84 -13.63 9.26 -0.09
N LEU A 85 -12.54 10.03 -0.15
CA LEU A 85 -12.21 11.00 0.88
C LEU A 85 -13.17 12.20 0.84
N PRO A 86 -13.36 12.94 1.94
CA PRO A 86 -14.11 14.19 1.94
C PRO A 86 -13.61 15.18 0.87
N HIS A 87 -14.53 15.97 0.30
CA HIS A 87 -14.24 16.86 -0.84
C HIS A 87 -13.13 17.89 -0.57
N ASP A 88 -13.02 18.39 0.65
CA ASP A 88 -11.96 19.30 1.10
C ASP A 88 -10.57 18.63 1.02
N VAL A 89 -10.48 17.35 1.39
CA VAL A 89 -9.26 16.54 1.27
C VAL A 89 -8.95 16.25 -0.19
N GLN A 90 -9.95 15.90 -1.00
CA GLN A 90 -9.76 15.68 -2.44
C GLN A 90 -9.26 16.95 -3.13
N TYR A 91 -9.82 18.11 -2.80
CA TYR A 91 -9.42 19.40 -3.37
C TYR A 91 -7.96 19.72 -3.04
N ARG A 92 -7.57 19.60 -1.76
CA ARG A 92 -6.16 19.74 -1.35
C ARG A 92 -5.25 18.75 -2.07
N ASN A 93 -5.74 17.54 -2.34
CA ASN A 93 -4.96 16.54 -3.05
C ASN A 93 -4.85 16.78 -4.57
N ARG A 94 -5.86 17.41 -5.18
CA ARG A 94 -5.89 17.74 -6.60
C ARG A 94 -4.93 18.86 -6.97
N ILE A 95 -4.73 19.84 -6.08
CA ILE A 95 -3.91 21.05 -6.33
C ILE A 95 -2.44 20.72 -6.68
N LYS A 96 -1.96 19.50 -6.43
CA LYS A 96 -0.58 19.09 -6.76
C LYS A 96 -0.45 18.03 -7.85
N ARG A 97 -1.55 17.52 -8.40
CA ARG A 97 -1.52 16.69 -9.61
C ARG A 97 -1.65 17.65 -10.79
N ASP A 98 -0.53 18.24 -11.21
CA ASP A 98 -0.42 18.82 -12.55
C ASP A 98 -0.63 17.66 -13.55
N TRP A 99 -1.75 17.72 -14.26
CA TRP A 99 -2.03 16.90 -15.43
C TRP A 99 -1.49 17.61 -16.66
#